data_AF-A0A9D1U8G5-F1
#
_entry.id   AF-A0A9D1U8G5-F1
#
_cell.length_a   1.000
_cell.length_b   1.000
_cell.length_c   1.000
_cell.angle_alpha   90.00
_cell.angle_beta   90.00
_cell.angle_gamma   90.00
#
_symmetry.space_group_name_H-M   'P 1'
#
loop_
_entity.id
_entity.type
_entity.pdbx_description
1 polymer ?
#
loop_
_entity_poly.entity_id
_entity_poly.type
_entity_poly.pdbx_seq_one_letter_code
_entity_poly.pdbx_strand_id
1 'polypeptide(L)'
;MDIRTSSSPTRETVYCIVNEKHLRRYWPELLSEPVPFVPEARPERIVSGLDCWPLLTWARLSAVECPFEVRLATRAVDGAVCLFHWDDAVPRLGVHSCFAVVVQADRPVPALADMTVVQNALGGECSHRSYIPLWTQPGLIPRDPGRGDRLQTLAYLGSDQYEPEFVKAPAFRSALRERGVTFVNRFQGCWHDYQGIDAVLAVRDCPPVVLGTKPASKLINAWTAGVPALLGLEPAYEELRRSPLDFLETPT
;
A
#
# COMPACT_ATOMS: atom_id res chain seq x y z
N MET A 1 -25.29 -44.61 24.06
CA MET A 1 -24.11 -44.39 23.19
C MET A 1 -24.50 -43.27 22.25
N ASP A 2 -24.41 -42.03 22.75
CA ASP A 2 -24.84 -40.84 22.00
C ASP A 2 -23.66 -40.32 21.18
N ILE A 3 -23.78 -40.45 19.86
CA ILE A 3 -22.89 -39.81 18.90
C ILE A 3 -23.24 -38.32 18.91
N ARG A 4 -22.50 -37.54 19.68
CA ARG A 4 -22.50 -36.08 19.53
C ARG A 4 -21.96 -35.77 18.15
N THR A 5 -22.85 -35.35 17.25
CA THR A 5 -22.48 -34.60 16.05
C THR A 5 -21.72 -33.36 16.50
N SER A 6 -20.40 -33.40 16.32
CA SER A 6 -19.52 -32.23 16.40
C SER A 6 -19.95 -31.24 15.33
N SER A 7 -20.81 -30.28 15.66
CA SER A 7 -20.98 -29.09 14.84
C SER A 7 -19.65 -28.35 14.83
N SER A 8 -19.00 -28.25 13.67
CA SER A 8 -17.85 -27.36 13.51
C SER A 8 -18.22 -25.98 14.07
N PRO A 9 -17.39 -25.34 14.90
CA PRO A 9 -17.68 -24.00 15.39
C PRO A 9 -17.89 -23.09 14.17
N THR A 10 -18.97 -22.30 14.20
CA THR A 10 -19.21 -21.26 13.19
C THR A 10 -18.00 -20.33 13.19
N ARG A 11 -17.20 -20.38 12.12
CA ARG A 11 -16.07 -19.46 11.94
C ARG A 11 -16.64 -18.04 11.95
N GLU A 12 -16.04 -17.16 12.77
CA GLU A 12 -16.34 -15.73 12.71
C GLU A 12 -16.11 -15.22 11.28
N THR A 13 -16.88 -14.22 10.85
CA THR A 13 -16.76 -13.67 9.49
C THR A 13 -16.24 -12.24 9.55
N VAL A 14 -15.19 -11.96 8.77
CA VAL A 14 -14.66 -10.62 8.53
C VAL A 14 -15.10 -10.16 7.15
N TYR A 15 -15.70 -8.97 7.07
CA TYR A 15 -16.16 -8.38 5.82
C TYR A 15 -15.20 -7.30 5.34
N CYS A 16 -14.54 -7.52 4.20
CA CYS A 16 -13.78 -6.50 3.51
C CYS A 16 -14.72 -5.61 2.71
N ILE A 17 -14.79 -4.33 3.06
CA ILE A 17 -15.74 -3.38 2.48
C ILE A 17 -15.08 -2.59 1.35
N VAL A 18 -15.66 -2.68 0.15
CA VAL A 18 -15.28 -1.88 -1.01
C VAL A 18 -16.54 -1.32 -1.64
N ASN A 19 -16.65 0.00 -1.74
CA ASN A 19 -17.86 0.62 -2.24
C ASN A 19 -18.25 0.14 -3.65
N GLU A 20 -19.55 0.02 -3.88
CA GLU A 20 -20.10 -0.52 -5.13
C GLU A 20 -19.66 0.27 -6.38
N LYS A 21 -19.45 1.59 -6.25
CA LYS A 21 -18.99 2.42 -7.38
C LYS A 21 -17.58 2.02 -7.82
N HIS A 22 -16.69 1.73 -6.89
CA HIS A 22 -15.34 1.25 -7.18
C HIS A 22 -15.38 -0.12 -7.84
N LEU A 23 -16.13 -1.07 -7.26
CA LEU A 23 -16.29 -2.40 -7.86
C LEU A 23 -16.91 -2.32 -9.25
N ARG A 24 -18.00 -1.58 -9.45
CA ARG A 24 -18.62 -1.43 -10.78
C ARG A 24 -17.66 -0.91 -11.85
N ARG A 25 -16.74 -0.03 -11.46
CA ARG A 25 -15.79 0.59 -12.39
C ARG A 25 -14.60 -0.32 -12.69
N TYR A 26 -14.03 -0.96 -11.67
CA TYR A 26 -12.73 -1.63 -11.79
C TYR A 26 -12.79 -3.14 -11.63
N TRP A 27 -13.85 -3.66 -11.00
CA TRP A 27 -14.07 -5.07 -10.63
C TRP A 27 -15.55 -5.51 -10.76
N PRO A 28 -16.21 -5.27 -11.90
CA PRO A 28 -17.65 -5.50 -12.05
C PRO A 28 -18.04 -6.96 -11.84
N GLU A 29 -17.14 -7.90 -12.13
CA GLU A 29 -17.35 -9.33 -11.90
C GLU A 29 -17.51 -9.69 -10.41
N LEU A 30 -17.01 -8.85 -9.50
CA LEU A 30 -17.09 -9.09 -8.06
C LEU A 30 -18.41 -8.63 -7.43
N LEU A 31 -19.30 -7.98 -8.20
CA LEU A 31 -20.58 -7.49 -7.68
C LEU A 31 -21.65 -8.57 -7.52
N SER A 32 -21.64 -9.60 -8.36
CA SER A 32 -22.67 -10.65 -8.35
C SER A 32 -22.24 -11.88 -7.55
N GLU A 33 -21.06 -12.41 -7.87
CA GLU A 33 -20.50 -13.62 -7.27
C GLU A 33 -19.00 -13.40 -7.07
N PRO A 34 -18.59 -12.81 -5.94
CA PRO A 34 -17.20 -12.47 -5.71
C PRO A 34 -16.36 -13.74 -5.57
N VAL A 35 -15.53 -14.02 -6.59
CA VAL A 35 -14.54 -15.09 -6.57
C VAL A 35 -13.15 -14.50 -6.30
N PRO A 36 -12.43 -14.97 -5.27
CA PRO A 36 -11.07 -14.51 -5.00
C PRO A 36 -10.18 -14.65 -6.24
N PHE A 37 -9.42 -13.60 -6.54
CA PHE A 37 -8.48 -13.59 -7.66
C PHE A 37 -7.04 -13.73 -7.15
N VAL A 38 -6.13 -14.16 -8.02
CA VAL A 38 -4.68 -14.13 -7.75
C VAL A 38 -4.17 -12.72 -8.03
N PRO A 39 -3.71 -11.96 -7.03
CA PRO A 39 -3.29 -10.56 -7.23
C PRO A 39 -2.17 -10.39 -8.25
N GLU A 40 -1.22 -11.31 -8.25
CA GLU A 40 -0.06 -11.32 -9.15
C GLU A 40 -0.45 -11.55 -10.61
N ALA A 41 -1.64 -12.10 -10.88
CA ALA A 41 -2.13 -12.32 -12.24
C ALA A 41 -2.81 -11.08 -12.85
N ARG A 42 -3.16 -10.07 -12.04
CA ARG A 42 -3.81 -8.82 -12.49
C ARG A 42 -3.28 -7.57 -11.77
N PRO A 43 -1.96 -7.36 -11.71
CA PRO A 43 -1.38 -6.25 -10.97
C PRO A 43 -1.80 -4.87 -11.51
N GLU A 44 -2.13 -4.79 -12.80
CA GLU A 44 -2.59 -3.57 -13.48
C GLU A 44 -3.93 -3.03 -12.95
N ARG A 45 -4.69 -3.86 -12.21
CA ARG A 45 -5.94 -3.47 -11.59
C ARG A 45 -5.78 -3.05 -10.12
N ILE A 46 -4.61 -3.28 -9.53
CA ILE A 46 -4.32 -2.94 -8.12
C ILE A 46 -3.59 -1.59 -8.08
N VAL A 47 -4.37 -0.51 -8.15
CA VAL A 47 -3.84 0.85 -8.41
C VAL A 47 -4.22 1.88 -7.35
N SER A 48 -5.14 1.55 -6.44
CA SER A 48 -5.61 2.47 -5.40
C SER A 48 -5.54 1.85 -3.99
N GLY A 49 -5.70 2.67 -2.96
CA GLY A 49 -5.77 2.19 -1.58
C GLY A 49 -6.91 1.20 -1.31
N LEU A 50 -8.02 1.32 -2.04
CA LEU A 50 -9.13 0.36 -1.99
C LEU A 50 -8.74 -1.00 -2.55
N ASP A 51 -7.90 -1.02 -3.59
CA ASP A 51 -7.41 -2.25 -4.19
C ASP A 51 -6.33 -2.88 -3.30
N CYS A 52 -5.38 -2.07 -2.80
CA CYS A 52 -4.24 -2.55 -2.03
C CYS A 52 -4.59 -3.02 -0.61
N TRP A 53 -5.76 -2.62 -0.08
CA TRP A 53 -6.16 -2.96 1.29
C TRP A 53 -7.38 -3.88 1.36
N PRO A 54 -8.66 -3.42 1.40
CA PRO A 54 -9.76 -4.35 1.57
C PRO A 54 -9.79 -5.45 0.50
N LEU A 55 -9.57 -5.11 -0.77
CA LEU A 55 -9.66 -6.07 -1.86
C LEU A 55 -8.50 -7.07 -1.86
N LEU A 56 -7.26 -6.60 -1.75
CA LEU A 56 -6.08 -7.46 -1.69
C LEU A 56 -6.06 -8.33 -0.43
N THR A 57 -6.50 -7.79 0.71
CA THR A 57 -6.64 -8.55 1.96
C THR A 57 -7.66 -9.67 1.79
N TRP A 58 -8.84 -9.38 1.24
CA TRP A 58 -9.84 -10.40 0.93
C TRP A 58 -9.28 -11.48 0.01
N ALA A 59 -8.65 -11.10 -1.11
CA ALA A 59 -8.10 -12.05 -2.07
C ALA A 59 -7.03 -12.96 -1.45
N ARG A 60 -6.07 -12.39 -0.70
CA ARG A 60 -4.98 -13.15 -0.06
C ARG A 60 -5.49 -14.07 1.05
N LEU A 61 -6.35 -13.57 1.93
CA LEU A 61 -6.85 -14.36 3.06
C LEU A 61 -7.84 -15.45 2.62
N SER A 62 -8.56 -15.24 1.51
CA SER A 62 -9.43 -16.28 0.94
C SER A 62 -8.65 -17.44 0.30
N ALA A 63 -7.38 -17.21 -0.06
CA ALA A 63 -6.52 -18.22 -0.69
C ALA A 63 -5.74 -19.08 0.30
N VAL A 64 -5.85 -18.79 1.60
CA VAL A 64 -5.14 -19.51 2.67
C VAL A 64 -6.12 -19.96 3.75
N GLU A 65 -5.73 -20.94 4.55
CA GLU A 65 -6.54 -21.33 5.70
C GLU A 65 -6.45 -20.28 6.80
N CYS A 66 -7.58 -19.62 7.06
CA CYS A 66 -7.76 -18.69 8.18
C CYS A 66 -8.69 -19.28 9.24
N PRO A 67 -8.55 -18.90 10.53
CA PRO A 67 -9.47 -19.33 11.59
C PRO A 67 -10.87 -18.70 11.46
N PHE A 68 -11.02 -17.71 10.58
CA PHE A 68 -12.26 -17.01 10.27
C PHE A 68 -12.57 -17.09 8.76
N GLU A 69 -13.80 -16.80 8.38
CA GLU A 69 -14.20 -16.61 6.99
C GLU A 69 -13.97 -15.14 6.59
N VAL A 70 -13.50 -14.90 5.35
CA VAL A 70 -13.35 -13.55 4.81
C VAL A 70 -14.26 -13.36 3.62
N ARG A 71 -15.11 -12.33 3.67
CA ARG A 71 -16.07 -12.02 2.61
C ARG A 71 -15.84 -10.62 2.06
N LEU A 72 -16.17 -10.43 0.78
CA LEU A 72 -16.26 -9.11 0.17
C LEU A 72 -17.69 -8.59 0.30
N ALA A 73 -17.85 -7.31 0.65
CA ALA A 73 -19.16 -6.66 0.69
C ALA A 73 -19.06 -5.18 0.24
N THR A 74 -20.18 -4.63 -0.22
CA THR A 74 -20.24 -3.22 -0.67
C THR A 74 -20.66 -2.24 0.40
N ARG A 75 -21.15 -2.75 1.54
CA ARG A 75 -21.56 -2.01 2.74
C ARG A 75 -21.26 -2.86 3.97
N ALA A 76 -21.16 -2.21 5.12
CA ALA A 76 -21.02 -2.86 6.41
C ALA A 76 -22.15 -3.86 6.67
N VAL A 77 -21.82 -4.90 7.44
CA VAL A 77 -22.79 -5.83 8.00
C VAL A 77 -22.96 -5.50 9.48
N ASP A 78 -24.20 -5.25 9.89
CA ASP A 78 -24.51 -4.80 11.26
C ASP A 78 -23.99 -5.78 12.31
N GLY A 79 -23.27 -5.26 13.30
CA GLY A 79 -22.67 -6.03 14.39
C GLY A 79 -21.47 -6.91 14.00
N ALA A 80 -21.09 -6.97 12.72
CA ALA A 80 -19.95 -7.78 12.26
C ALA A 80 -18.62 -7.01 12.33
N VAL A 81 -17.50 -7.72 12.17
CA VAL A 81 -16.18 -7.11 11.94
C VAL A 81 -16.08 -6.71 10.48
N CYS A 82 -15.89 -5.41 10.21
CA CYS A 82 -15.79 -4.86 8.87
C CYS A 82 -14.46 -4.13 8.68
N LEU A 83 -13.68 -4.55 7.68
CA LEU A 83 -12.43 -3.94 7.25
C LEU A 83 -12.70 -2.90 6.17
N PHE A 84 -12.37 -1.64 6.45
CA PHE A 84 -12.48 -0.53 5.52
C PHE A 84 -11.11 0.02 5.15
N HIS A 85 -11.01 0.58 3.95
CA HIS A 85 -10.05 1.65 3.71
C HIS A 85 -10.62 2.97 4.25
N TRP A 86 -9.76 3.90 4.67
CA TRP A 86 -10.17 5.21 5.18
C TRP A 86 -11.19 5.93 4.28
N ASP A 87 -11.00 5.91 2.95
CA ASP A 87 -11.90 6.57 1.98
C ASP A 87 -13.34 6.01 2.00
N ASP A 88 -13.54 4.77 2.47
CA ASP A 88 -14.84 4.09 2.54
C ASP A 88 -15.37 3.98 3.98
N ALA A 89 -14.63 4.43 4.99
CA ALA A 89 -15.06 4.45 6.40
C ALA A 89 -16.04 5.59 6.68
N VAL A 90 -17.21 5.57 6.02
CA VAL A 90 -18.21 6.65 6.05
C VAL A 90 -19.61 6.16 6.44
N PRO A 91 -20.46 7.00 7.07
CA PRO A 91 -21.78 6.59 7.54
C PRO A 91 -22.68 5.97 6.45
N ARG A 92 -22.58 6.46 5.21
CA ARG A 92 -23.35 5.93 4.07
C ARG A 92 -23.05 4.46 3.78
N LEU A 93 -21.85 3.99 4.11
CA LEU A 93 -21.44 2.59 3.95
C LEU A 93 -21.62 1.78 5.25
N GLY A 94 -22.22 2.35 6.29
CA GLY A 94 -22.59 1.62 7.52
C GLY A 94 -21.46 1.48 8.54
N VAL A 95 -20.36 2.25 8.44
CA VAL A 95 -19.22 2.14 9.38
C VAL A 95 -19.61 2.27 10.87
N HIS A 96 -20.74 2.93 11.16
CA HIS A 96 -21.24 3.16 12.52
C HIS A 96 -22.07 2.00 13.09
N SER A 97 -22.43 1.00 12.28
CA SER A 97 -23.29 -0.13 12.70
C SER A 97 -22.52 -1.45 12.86
N CYS A 98 -21.20 -1.44 12.69
CA CYS A 98 -20.32 -2.61 12.74
C CYS A 98 -19.13 -2.35 13.68
N PHE A 99 -18.34 -3.38 13.99
CA PHE A 99 -16.99 -3.19 14.53
C PHE A 99 -16.04 -2.80 13.39
N ALA A 100 -15.68 -1.52 13.33
CA ALA A 100 -14.94 -0.94 12.22
C ALA A 100 -13.43 -1.04 12.41
N VAL A 101 -12.80 -1.91 11.60
CA VAL A 101 -11.34 -1.94 11.41
C VAL A 101 -11.01 -1.06 10.21
N VAL A 102 -10.35 0.07 10.41
CA VAL A 102 -10.09 1.04 9.36
C VAL A 102 -8.60 1.12 9.05
N VAL A 103 -8.25 0.79 7.82
CA VAL A 103 -6.92 1.01 7.27
C VAL A 103 -6.75 2.50 6.95
N GLN A 104 -5.89 3.16 7.70
CA GLN A 104 -5.59 4.58 7.52
C GLN A 104 -4.89 4.86 6.18
N ALA A 105 -4.02 3.94 5.73
CA ALA A 105 -3.17 4.12 4.55
C ALA A 105 -2.38 5.43 4.66
N ASP A 106 -2.41 6.28 3.63
CA ASP A 106 -1.70 7.55 3.60
C ASP A 106 -2.59 8.77 3.94
N ARG A 107 -3.75 8.52 4.59
CA ARG A 107 -4.76 9.50 4.98
C ARG A 107 -4.56 10.02 6.42
N PRO A 108 -5.25 11.10 6.81
CA PRO A 108 -5.35 11.51 8.22
C PRO A 108 -5.95 10.41 9.11
N VAL A 109 -5.88 10.59 10.43
CA VAL A 109 -6.51 9.68 11.39
C VAL A 109 -8.02 9.53 11.08
N PRO A 110 -8.57 8.31 11.02
CA PRO A 110 -10.00 8.11 10.77
C PRO A 110 -10.84 8.62 11.94
N ALA A 111 -11.93 9.32 11.63
CA ALA A 111 -12.88 9.80 12.64
C ALA A 111 -13.84 8.71 13.13
N LEU A 112 -14.06 7.66 12.33
CA LEU A 112 -14.97 6.57 12.59
C LEU A 112 -14.22 5.24 12.47
N ALA A 113 -13.72 4.73 13.60
CA ALA A 113 -13.04 3.45 13.69
C ALA A 113 -13.09 2.94 15.14
N ASP A 114 -13.35 1.65 15.33
CA ASP A 114 -13.10 0.97 16.61
C ASP A 114 -11.62 0.59 16.72
N MET A 115 -11.01 0.22 15.58
CA MET A 115 -9.61 -0.10 15.47
C MET A 115 -9.02 0.49 14.19
N THR A 116 -7.86 1.15 14.30
CA THR A 116 -7.14 1.72 13.17
C THR A 116 -5.93 0.87 12.82
N VAL A 117 -5.81 0.47 11.56
CA VAL A 117 -4.61 -0.16 11.01
C VAL A 117 -3.74 0.91 10.39
N VAL A 118 -2.51 1.05 10.91
CA VAL A 118 -1.51 1.99 10.41
C VAL A 118 -0.33 1.26 9.78
N GLN A 119 0.30 1.91 8.79
CA GLN A 119 1.39 1.38 7.98
C GLN A 119 2.74 2.05 8.29
N ASN A 120 2.75 2.85 9.35
CA ASN A 120 3.92 3.34 10.04
C ASN A 120 3.62 3.22 11.53
N ALA A 121 4.61 2.82 12.34
CA ALA A 121 4.46 2.68 13.78
C ALA A 121 4.60 4.03 14.51
N LEU A 122 4.60 5.15 13.77
CA LEU A 122 4.73 6.47 14.36
C LEU A 122 3.58 6.76 15.32
N GLY A 123 3.88 6.97 16.60
CA GLY A 123 2.88 7.16 17.66
C GLY A 123 2.43 5.87 18.35
N GLY A 124 3.06 4.73 18.03
CA GLY A 124 2.92 3.48 18.77
C GLY A 124 1.61 2.71 18.55
N GLU A 125 1.60 1.47 19.03
CA GLU A 125 0.42 0.62 19.09
C GLU A 125 -0.34 0.83 20.40
N CYS A 126 -1.66 0.69 20.35
CA CYS A 126 -2.55 0.72 21.51
C CYS A 126 -3.78 -0.15 21.25
N SER A 127 -4.73 -0.20 22.19
CA SER A 127 -5.92 -1.06 22.08
C SER A 127 -6.81 -0.79 20.85
N HIS A 128 -6.71 0.39 20.24
CA HIS A 128 -7.51 0.83 19.10
C HIS A 128 -6.63 1.20 17.89
N ARG A 129 -5.34 0.89 17.92
CA ARG A 129 -4.40 1.20 16.85
C ARG A 129 -3.32 0.12 16.76
N SER A 130 -3.23 -0.54 15.62
CA SER A 130 -2.21 -1.56 15.38
C SER A 130 -1.41 -1.27 14.14
N TYR A 131 -0.12 -1.54 14.23
CA TYR A 131 0.77 -1.51 13.09
C TYR A 131 0.61 -2.81 12.30
N ILE A 132 0.30 -2.69 11.02
CA ILE A 132 0.32 -3.83 10.09
C ILE A 132 1.13 -3.40 8.87
N PRO A 133 2.19 -4.14 8.51
CA PRO A 133 2.98 -3.81 7.34
C PRO A 133 2.13 -3.86 6.07
N LEU A 134 2.54 -3.11 5.05
CA LEU A 134 1.90 -3.12 3.75
C LEU A 134 1.95 -4.52 3.13
N TRP A 135 0.89 -4.90 2.42
CA TRP A 135 1.00 -5.95 1.42
C TRP A 135 2.02 -5.54 0.37
N THR A 136 2.89 -6.49 -0.03
CA THR A 136 3.78 -6.27 -1.16
C THR A 136 2.96 -5.99 -2.39
N GLN A 137 3.36 -4.96 -3.13
CA GLN A 137 2.70 -4.54 -4.35
C GLN A 137 2.74 -5.68 -5.39
N PRO A 138 1.59 -6.18 -5.87
CA PRO A 138 1.58 -7.18 -6.93
C PRO A 138 2.17 -6.65 -8.23
N GLY A 139 2.85 -7.53 -8.97
CA GLY A 139 3.36 -7.27 -10.33
C GLY A 139 4.53 -6.30 -10.44
N LEU A 140 5.32 -6.14 -9.37
CA LEU A 140 6.61 -5.47 -9.47
C LEU A 140 7.49 -6.21 -10.49
N ILE A 141 7.93 -5.50 -11.52
CA ILE A 141 8.92 -5.99 -12.48
C ILE A 141 10.29 -5.61 -11.91
N PRO A 142 11.13 -6.60 -11.57
CA PRO A 142 12.43 -6.32 -10.94
C PRO A 142 13.38 -5.63 -11.91
N ARG A 143 14.41 -5.01 -11.35
CA ARG A 143 15.54 -4.48 -12.13
C ARG A 143 16.19 -5.57 -12.96
N ASP A 144 16.51 -5.25 -14.21
CA ASP A 144 17.26 -6.14 -15.09
C ASP A 144 18.67 -6.38 -14.52
N PRO A 145 19.04 -7.63 -14.16
CA PRO A 145 20.37 -7.95 -13.66
C PRO A 145 21.51 -7.62 -14.65
N GLY A 146 21.22 -7.61 -15.95
CA GLY A 146 22.17 -7.31 -17.01
C GLY A 146 22.70 -5.86 -16.98
N ARG A 147 22.09 -4.98 -16.19
CA ARG A 147 22.52 -3.58 -16.04
C ARG A 147 23.77 -3.39 -15.18
N GLY A 148 24.20 -4.42 -14.45
CA GLY A 148 25.41 -4.38 -13.62
C GLY A 148 25.33 -3.35 -12.47
N ASP A 149 26.45 -2.73 -12.14
CA ASP A 149 26.63 -1.82 -11.00
C ASP A 149 26.61 -0.32 -11.38
N ARG A 150 26.59 -0.01 -12.68
CA ARG A 150 26.65 1.37 -13.16
C ARG A 150 25.30 2.07 -13.01
N LEU A 151 25.28 3.18 -12.29
CA LEU A 151 24.15 4.12 -12.27
C LEU A 151 24.03 4.82 -13.64
N GLN A 152 23.03 4.44 -14.44
CA GLN A 152 22.72 5.08 -15.72
C GLN A 152 21.33 5.74 -15.72
N THR A 153 20.38 5.22 -14.95
CA THR A 153 19.01 5.73 -14.86
C THR A 153 18.58 5.93 -13.41
N LEU A 154 18.35 7.18 -13.04
CA LEU A 154 17.73 7.57 -11.77
C LEU A 154 16.25 7.87 -12.02
N ALA A 155 15.37 7.14 -11.34
CA ALA A 155 13.93 7.34 -11.47
C ALA A 155 13.35 8.06 -10.26
N TYR A 156 12.62 9.16 -10.48
CA TYR A 156 11.77 9.74 -9.45
C TYR A 156 10.47 8.96 -9.33
N LEU A 157 10.25 8.38 -8.15
CA LEU A 157 9.01 7.72 -7.78
C LEU A 157 8.29 8.60 -6.77
N GLY A 158 7.23 9.29 -7.20
CA GLY A 158 6.46 10.22 -6.37
C GLY A 158 5.27 10.80 -7.12
N SER A 159 4.43 11.54 -6.44
CA SER A 159 3.45 12.41 -7.12
C SER A 159 4.13 13.72 -7.50
N ASP A 160 3.64 14.31 -8.58
CA ASP A 160 3.93 15.69 -8.99
C ASP A 160 3.56 16.71 -7.90
N GLN A 161 2.48 16.44 -7.16
CA GLN A 161 1.99 17.25 -6.04
C GLN A 161 3.05 17.54 -4.98
N TYR A 162 3.93 16.57 -4.70
CA TYR A 162 4.96 16.69 -3.67
C TYR A 162 6.38 16.68 -4.25
N GLU A 163 6.51 16.82 -5.57
CA GLU A 163 7.81 16.86 -6.24
C GLU A 163 8.56 18.14 -5.83
N PRO A 164 9.73 18.03 -5.17
CA PRO A 164 10.49 19.20 -4.74
C PRO A 164 10.95 20.06 -5.92
N GLU A 165 11.09 21.36 -5.69
CA GLU A 165 11.44 22.31 -6.75
C GLU A 165 12.81 22.00 -7.39
N PHE A 166 13.78 21.51 -6.60
CA PHE A 166 15.10 21.15 -7.14
C PHE A 166 15.01 20.01 -8.17
N VAL A 167 14.04 19.10 -8.04
CA VAL A 167 13.85 17.98 -8.98
C VAL A 167 13.33 18.51 -10.34
N LYS A 168 12.55 19.58 -10.29
CA LYS A 168 12.01 20.27 -11.48
C LYS A 168 13.06 21.16 -12.16
N ALA A 169 14.05 21.63 -11.40
CA ALA A 169 15.05 22.55 -11.88
C ALA A 169 15.90 21.98 -13.04
N PRO A 170 16.12 22.74 -14.14
CA PRO A 170 16.99 22.32 -15.24
C PRO A 170 18.44 22.02 -14.81
N ALA A 171 18.90 22.70 -13.74
CA ALA A 171 20.23 22.51 -13.17
C ALA A 171 20.42 21.07 -12.65
N PHE A 172 19.43 20.51 -11.96
CA PHE A 172 19.48 19.15 -11.44
C PHE A 172 19.60 18.12 -12.58
N ARG A 173 18.75 18.24 -13.59
CA ARG A 173 18.79 17.37 -14.77
C ARG A 173 20.10 17.51 -15.56
N SER A 174 20.65 18.72 -15.65
CA SER A 174 21.92 18.97 -16.33
C SER A 174 23.09 18.34 -15.57
N ALA A 175 23.12 18.48 -14.23
CA ALA A 175 24.14 17.88 -13.39
C ALA A 175 24.15 16.34 -13.47
N LEU A 176 22.97 15.71 -13.55
CA LEU A 176 22.87 14.26 -13.77
C LEU A 176 23.36 13.86 -15.17
N ARG A 177 22.96 14.59 -16.21
CA ARG A 177 23.40 14.34 -17.59
C ARG A 177 24.90 14.48 -17.77
N GLU A 178 25.53 15.47 -17.14
CA GLU A 178 27.00 15.65 -17.14
C GLU A 178 27.73 14.46 -16.52
N ARG A 179 27.07 13.71 -15.63
CA ARG A 179 27.57 12.46 -15.03
C ARG A 179 27.18 11.21 -15.82
N GLY A 180 26.52 11.38 -16.96
CA GLY A 180 26.01 10.27 -17.78
C GLY A 180 24.79 9.56 -17.17
N VAL A 181 24.07 10.22 -16.26
CA VAL A 181 22.86 9.68 -15.63
C VAL A 181 21.62 10.30 -16.27
N THR A 182 20.75 9.44 -16.78
CA THR A 182 19.42 9.83 -17.26
C THR A 182 18.47 9.93 -16.08
N PHE A 183 17.69 11.02 -16.03
CA PHE A 183 16.66 11.21 -15.01
C PHE A 183 15.28 11.03 -15.61
N VAL A 184 14.49 10.11 -15.04
CA VAL A 184 13.13 9.82 -15.50
C VAL A 184 12.12 10.04 -14.38
N ASN A 185 11.00 10.67 -14.70
CA ASN A 185 9.89 10.75 -13.76
C ASN A 185 8.94 9.57 -14.06
N ARG A 186 8.65 8.75 -13.05
CA ARG A 186 7.64 7.70 -13.13
C ARG A 186 6.44 8.13 -12.31
N PHE A 187 5.63 8.99 -12.93
CA PHE A 187 4.31 9.32 -12.41
C PHE A 187 3.33 8.16 -12.66
N GLN A 188 2.09 8.33 -12.19
CA GLN A 188 0.99 7.37 -12.20
C GLN A 188 1.03 6.34 -13.35
N GLY A 189 0.83 5.06 -13.02
CA GLY A 189 0.72 3.96 -13.99
C GLY A 189 2.01 3.18 -14.25
N CYS A 190 3.19 3.80 -14.11
CA CYS A 190 4.49 3.15 -14.37
C CYS A 190 5.29 2.82 -13.09
N TRP A 191 4.66 2.87 -11.92
CA TRP A 191 5.33 2.68 -10.62
C TRP A 191 5.76 1.24 -10.34
N HIS A 192 5.28 0.26 -11.12
CA HIS A 192 5.58 -1.16 -10.93
C HIS A 192 6.80 -1.64 -11.73
N ASP A 193 7.25 -0.87 -12.73
CA ASP A 193 8.30 -1.29 -13.65
C ASP A 193 9.67 -0.72 -13.24
N TYR A 194 10.53 -1.60 -12.72
CA TYR A 194 11.90 -1.27 -12.33
C TYR A 194 12.94 -1.81 -13.32
N GLN A 195 12.53 -2.47 -14.41
CA GLN A 195 13.43 -3.19 -15.30
C GLN A 195 14.59 -2.31 -15.80
N GLY A 196 14.28 -1.06 -16.15
CA GLY A 196 15.25 -0.06 -16.63
C GLY A 196 15.74 0.94 -15.57
N ILE A 197 15.50 0.71 -14.28
CA ILE A 197 15.84 1.66 -13.20
C ILE A 197 17.10 1.17 -12.46
N ASP A 198 18.09 2.05 -12.27
CA ASP A 198 19.30 1.73 -11.51
C ASP A 198 19.26 2.22 -10.07
N ALA A 199 18.57 3.31 -9.82
CA ALA A 199 18.28 3.81 -8.49
C ALA A 199 16.95 4.55 -8.49
N VAL A 200 16.26 4.59 -7.35
CA VAL A 200 15.07 5.41 -7.15
C VAL A 200 15.39 6.64 -6.32
N LEU A 201 14.83 7.79 -6.71
CA LEU A 201 14.74 8.99 -5.90
C LEU A 201 13.29 9.11 -5.40
N ALA A 202 13.12 9.13 -4.08
CA ALA A 202 11.81 9.19 -3.44
C ALA A 202 11.86 10.18 -2.28
N VAL A 203 11.83 11.46 -2.66
CA VAL A 203 11.75 12.62 -1.79
C VAL A 203 10.40 13.30 -1.97
N ARG A 204 9.93 13.99 -0.93
CA ARG A 204 8.67 14.73 -0.95
C ARG A 204 8.88 16.08 -0.31
N ASP A 205 8.38 17.13 -0.94
CA ASP A 205 8.23 18.45 -0.33
C ASP A 205 6.80 18.56 0.22
N CYS A 206 6.63 18.19 1.49
CA CYS A 206 5.35 18.33 2.18
C CYS A 206 5.51 18.48 3.70
N PRO A 207 4.49 19.00 4.40
CA PRO A 207 4.57 19.21 5.84
C PRO A 207 4.81 17.91 6.63
N PRO A 208 5.49 17.96 7.80
CA PRO A 208 5.77 16.79 8.63
C PRO A 208 4.53 15.96 9.01
N VAL A 209 3.37 16.61 9.19
CA VAL A 209 2.09 15.92 9.48
C VAL A 209 1.65 15.00 8.34
N VAL A 210 1.98 15.34 7.09
CA VAL A 210 1.70 14.50 5.92
C VAL A 210 2.71 13.35 5.84
N LEU A 211 3.99 13.63 6.08
CA LEU A 211 5.03 12.60 6.14
C LEU A 211 4.74 11.55 7.21
N GLY A 212 4.22 11.99 8.37
CA GLY A 212 3.84 11.13 9.48
C GLY A 212 2.71 10.15 9.17
N THR A 213 1.97 10.29 8.07
CA THR A 213 0.99 9.29 7.62
C THR A 213 1.49 8.45 6.44
N LYS A 214 2.61 8.82 5.81
CA LYS A 214 3.07 8.09 4.64
C LYS A 214 3.63 6.73 5.05
N PRO A 215 3.28 5.66 4.32
CA PRO A 215 3.88 4.36 4.54
C PRO A 215 5.19 4.24 3.75
N ALA A 216 6.02 3.26 4.12
CA ALA A 216 7.31 2.99 3.49
C ALA A 216 7.23 2.28 2.12
N SER A 217 6.13 2.45 1.37
CA SER A 217 5.86 1.67 0.15
C SER A 217 6.94 1.80 -0.92
N LYS A 218 7.54 2.99 -1.06
CA LYS A 218 8.63 3.21 -2.04
C LYS A 218 9.89 2.43 -1.70
N LEU A 219 10.24 2.37 -0.41
CA LEU A 219 11.39 1.61 0.07
C LEU A 219 11.17 0.11 -0.11
N ILE A 220 10.01 -0.39 0.34
CA ILE A 220 9.65 -1.82 0.23
C ILE A 220 9.65 -2.26 -1.24
N ASN A 221 9.05 -1.47 -2.14
CA ASN A 221 9.02 -1.80 -3.55
C ASN A 221 10.43 -1.76 -4.18
N ALA A 222 11.27 -0.77 -3.82
CA ALA A 222 12.64 -0.70 -4.31
C ALA A 222 13.48 -1.91 -3.87
N TRP A 223 13.42 -2.30 -2.60
CA TRP A 223 14.07 -3.51 -2.11
C TRP A 223 13.58 -4.77 -2.82
N THR A 224 12.26 -4.92 -2.94
CA THR A 224 11.66 -6.07 -3.61
C THR A 224 12.09 -6.16 -5.08
N ALA A 225 12.25 -5.02 -5.74
CA ALA A 225 12.70 -4.95 -7.13
C ALA A 225 14.24 -5.00 -7.31
N GLY A 226 15.02 -5.06 -6.22
CA GLY A 226 16.48 -5.08 -6.29
C GLY A 226 17.11 -3.75 -6.70
N VAL A 227 16.49 -2.62 -6.32
CA VAL A 227 16.93 -1.27 -6.67
C VAL A 227 17.34 -0.47 -5.43
N PRO A 228 18.56 0.10 -5.39
CA PRO A 228 18.95 1.06 -4.35
C PRO A 228 18.02 2.27 -4.29
N ALA A 229 17.70 2.71 -3.07
CA ALA A 229 16.80 3.83 -2.83
C ALA A 229 17.53 5.05 -2.25
N LEU A 230 17.27 6.23 -2.82
CA LEU A 230 17.63 7.55 -2.34
C LEU A 230 16.35 8.19 -1.77
N LEU A 231 16.25 8.30 -0.45
CA LEU A 231 15.02 8.64 0.25
C LEU A 231 15.15 9.93 1.07
N GLY A 232 14.04 10.67 1.14
CA GLY A 232 13.92 11.78 2.09
C GLY A 232 13.81 11.31 3.55
N LEU A 233 13.89 12.27 4.46
CA LEU A 233 13.73 12.06 5.91
C LEU A 233 12.26 11.77 6.25
N GLU A 234 11.84 10.50 6.16
CA GLU A 234 10.48 10.08 6.51
C GLU A 234 10.47 9.07 7.66
N PRO A 235 9.58 9.23 8.66
CA PRO A 235 9.52 8.32 9.81
C PRO A 235 9.36 6.85 9.43
N ALA A 236 8.56 6.56 8.40
CA ALA A 236 8.31 5.19 7.96
C ALA A 236 9.55 4.51 7.34
N TYR A 237 10.47 5.27 6.75
CA TYR A 237 11.72 4.71 6.23
C TYR A 237 12.70 4.43 7.35
N GLU A 238 12.82 5.37 8.31
CA GLU A 238 13.71 5.22 9.46
C GLU A 238 13.30 4.01 10.33
N GLU A 239 12.01 3.78 10.51
CA GLU A 239 11.48 2.61 11.24
C GLU A 239 11.97 1.27 10.66
N LEU A 240 12.14 1.19 9.33
CA LEU A 240 12.59 -0.02 8.65
C LEU A 240 14.11 -0.11 8.53
N ARG A 241 14.85 0.96 8.82
CA ARG A 241 16.30 1.02 8.69
C ARG A 241 16.97 0.13 9.75
N ARG A 242 17.85 -0.76 9.30
CA ARG A 242 18.71 -1.63 10.11
C ARG A 242 20.19 -1.37 9.85
N SER A 243 20.52 -0.85 8.67
CA SER A 243 21.89 -0.57 8.22
C SER A 243 21.94 0.69 7.36
N PRO A 244 23.08 1.42 7.33
CA PRO A 244 23.30 2.49 6.35
C PRO A 244 23.22 2.04 4.88
N LEU A 245 23.28 0.73 4.61
CA LEU A 245 23.17 0.16 3.27
C LEU A 245 21.73 -0.06 2.80
N ASP A 246 20.75 0.09 3.70
CA ASP A 246 19.35 -0.16 3.41
C ASP A 246 18.79 0.89 2.43
N PHE A 247 19.15 2.15 2.63
CA PHE A 247 18.89 3.23 1.69
C PHE A 247 19.80 4.43 1.98
N LEU A 248 20.05 5.22 0.94
CA LEU A 248 20.76 6.48 1.04
C LEU A 248 19.79 7.58 1.41
N GLU A 249 20.10 8.31 2.47
CA GLU A 249 19.34 9.49 2.87
C GLU A 249 19.75 10.69 2.01
N THR A 250 18.76 11.44 1.55
CA THR A 250 18.99 12.69 0.83
C THR A 250 18.51 13.86 1.69
N PRO A 251 19.35 14.89 1.91
CA PRO A 251 18.89 16.14 2.50
C PRO A 251 17.75 16.71 1.67
N THR A 252 16.66 17.10 2.33
CA THR A 252 15.52 17.81 1.73
C THR A 252 15.77 19.30 1.67
#